data_AF-A0A0P7Z8Z0-F1
#
_entry.id   AF-A0A0P7Z8Z0-F1
#
_cell.length_a   1.000
_cell.length_b   1.000
_cell.length_c   1.000
_cell.angle_alpha   90.00
_cell.angle_beta   90.00
_cell.angle_gamma   90.00
#
_symmetry.space_group_name_H-M   'P 1'
#
loop_
_entity.id
_entity.type
_entity.pdbx_description
1 polymer ?
#
loop_
_entity_poly.entity_id
_entity_poly.type
_entity_poly.pdbx_seq_one_letter_code
_entity_poly.pdbx_strand_id
1 'polypeptide(L)' 'MQIKGIKKGRFIELLEELDIPDGEEVSLSIESHEGFWQRLKSFRQELDSEEVWIEPEVFEGLRDSLPGRDVIL' A
#
# COMPACT_ATOMS: atom_id res chain seq x y z
N MET A 1 5.03 -11.35 -22.22
CA MET A 1 3.73 -10.91 -21.64
C MET A 1 3.85 -11.00 -20.13
N GLN A 2 3.29 -10.05 -19.38
CA GLN A 2 3.25 -10.12 -17.91
C GLN A 2 1.80 -10.15 -17.47
N ILE A 3 1.37 -11.26 -16.88
CA ILE A 3 0.00 -11.48 -16.41
C ILE A 3 0.02 -11.46 -14.88
N LYS A 4 -0.97 -10.80 -14.29
CA LYS A 4 -1.12 -10.76 -12.84
C LYS A 4 -2.08 -11.85 -12.38
N GLY A 5 -1.78 -12.41 -11.21
CA GLY A 5 -2.63 -13.40 -10.57
C GLY A 5 -2.59 -13.28 -9.05
N ILE A 6 -3.60 -13.86 -8.40
CA ILE A 6 -3.71 -13.89 -6.94
C ILE A 6 -3.64 -15.34 -6.48
N LYS A 7 -2.76 -15.62 -5.51
CA LYS A 7 -2.67 -16.93 -4.87
C LYS A 7 -3.93 -17.20 -4.04
N LYS A 8 -4.68 -18.24 -4.39
CA LYS A 8 -5.81 -18.79 -3.63
C LYS A 8 -5.50 -20.22 -3.17
N GLY A 9 -5.06 -20.35 -1.92
CA GLY A 9 -4.68 -21.64 -1.36
C GLY A 9 -3.48 -22.25 -2.10
N ARG A 10 -3.71 -23.33 -2.84
CA ARG A 10 -2.73 -24.05 -3.67
C ARG A 10 -2.76 -23.65 -5.15
N PHE A 11 -3.68 -22.78 -5.54
CA PHE A 11 -3.87 -22.34 -6.92
C PHE A 11 -3.52 -20.86 -7.08
N ILE A 12 -3.23 -20.44 -8.31
CA ILE A 12 -3.14 -19.04 -8.72
C ILE A 12 -4.31 -18.77 -9.64
N GLU A 13 -5.11 -17.77 -9.32
CA GLU A 13 -6.17 -17.28 -10.20
C GLU A 13 -5.61 -16.11 -11.00
N LEU A 14 -5.63 -16.21 -12.33
CA LEU A 14 -5.21 -15.13 -13.22
C LEU A 14 -6.30 -14.05 -13.25
N LEU A 15 -5.89 -12.79 -13.32
CA LEU A 15 -6.82 -11.66 -13.40
C LEU A 15 -7.27 -11.37 -14.84
N GLU A 16 -6.66 -12.04 -15.81
CA GLU A 16 -6.84 -11.86 -17.25
C GLU A 16 -6.78 -13.23 -17.94
N GLU A 17 -7.38 -13.35 -19.12
CA GLU A 17 -7.34 -14.58 -19.91
C GLU A 17 -5.93 -14.84 -20.45
N LEU A 18 -5.48 -16.10 -20.38
CA LEU A 18 -4.19 -16.53 -20.91
C LEU A 18 -4.37 -17.00 -22.36
N ASP A 19 -4.09 -16.11 -23.31
CA ASP A 19 -4.12 -16.39 -24.75
C ASP A 19 -2.72 -16.81 -25.25
N ILE A 20 -2.34 -18.07 -24.99
CA ILE A 20 -1.14 -18.70 -25.53
C ILE A 20 -1.48 -20.08 -26.12
N PRO A 21 -0.74 -20.57 -27.12
CA PRO A 21 -0.91 -21.91 -27.68
C PRO A 21 -0.87 -23.06 -26.65
N ASP A 22 -1.71 -24.08 -26.88
CA ASP A 22 -1.70 -25.30 -26.07
C ASP A 22 -0.34 -26.01 -26.12
N GLY A 23 0.13 -26.44 -24.94
CA GLY A 23 1.40 -27.17 -24.80
C GLY A 23 2.64 -26.29 -24.64
N GLU A 24 2.48 -24.97 -24.61
CA GLU A 24 3.58 -24.05 -24.35
C GLU A 24 4.00 -24.07 -22.85
N GLU A 25 5.31 -24.05 -22.60
CA GLU A 25 5.86 -24.04 -21.25
C GLU A 25 5.75 -22.63 -20.64
N VAL A 26 5.14 -22.52 -19.46
CA VAL A 26 4.99 -21.24 -18.75
C VAL A 26 5.86 -21.24 -17.48
N SER A 27 6.71 -20.23 -17.36
CA SER A 27 7.49 -19.96 -16.15
C SER A 27 6.78 -18.92 -15.27
N LEU A 28 6.69 -19.18 -13.97
CA LEU A 28 6.09 -18.29 -12.98
C LEU A 28 7.18 -17.58 -12.18
N SER A 29 7.09 -16.24 -12.07
CA SER A 29 7.89 -15.46 -11.12
C SER A 29 6.97 -14.88 -10.05
N ILE A 30 7.38 -14.98 -8.79
CA ILE A 30 6.64 -14.41 -7.66
C ILE A 30 7.42 -13.19 -7.19
N GLU A 31 6.89 -12.01 -7.46
CA GLU A 31 7.39 -10.80 -6.84
C GLU A 31 6.84 -10.73 -5.41
N SER A 32 7.69 -11.05 -4.43
CA SER A 32 7.38 -10.78 -3.03
C SER A 32 7.37 -9.28 -2.83
N HIS A 33 6.19 -8.69 -2.90
CA HIS A 33 6.00 -7.33 -2.45
C HIS A 33 6.07 -7.30 -0.93
N GLU A 34 6.79 -6.33 -0.39
CA GLU A 34 6.58 -5.92 1.00
C GLU A 34 5.06 -5.82 1.24
N GLY A 35 4.58 -6.48 2.29
CA GLY A 35 3.17 -6.43 2.63
C GLY A 35 2.73 -4.97 2.77
N PHE A 36 1.43 -4.71 2.60
CA PHE A 36 0.89 -3.35 2.65
C PHE A 36 1.43 -2.55 3.84
N TRP A 37 1.51 -3.17 5.02
CA TRP A 37 2.01 -2.54 6.25
C TRP A 37 3.51 -2.24 6.22
N GLN A 38 4.32 -3.11 5.60
CA GLN A 38 5.74 -2.88 5.42
C GLN A 38 5.97 -1.71 4.46
N ARG A 39 5.28 -1.68 3.31
CA ARG A 39 5.34 -0.55 2.38
C ARG A 39 4.91 0.76 3.00
N LEU A 40 3.82 0.74 3.78
CA LEU A 40 3.34 1.92 4.48
C LEU A 40 4.38 2.42 5.49
N LYS A 41 5.05 1.51 6.18
CA LYS A 41 6.13 1.86 7.11
C LYS A 41 7.30 2.49 6.35
N SER A 42 7.77 1.86 5.27
CA SER A 42 8.88 2.37 4.44
C SER A 42 8.56 3.76 3.89
N PHE A 43 7.35 3.96 3.35
CA PHE A 43 6.88 5.27 2.88
C PHE A 43 6.89 6.35 3.98
N ARG A 44 6.43 6.03 5.19
CA ARG A 44 6.48 6.98 6.32
C ARG A 44 7.91 7.35 6.68
N GLN A 45 8.82 6.38 6.69
CA GLN A 45 10.24 6.61 6.98
C GLN A 45 10.90 7.50 5.92
N GLU A 46 10.51 7.37 4.66
CA GLU A 46 10.97 8.25 3.58
C GLU A 46 10.48 9.69 3.80
N LEU A 47 9.19 9.90 4.09
CA LEU A 47 8.65 11.23 4.40
C LEU A 47 9.29 11.85 5.65
N ASP A 48 9.51 11.06 6.71
CA ASP A 48 10.26 11.46 7.90
C ASP A 48 11.65 11.98 7.52
N SER A 49 12.35 11.28 6.62
CA SER A 49 13.71 11.61 6.19
C SER A 49 13.80 12.82 5.28
N GLU A 50 12.76 13.08 4.49
CA GLU A 50 12.67 14.23 3.60
C GLU A 50 12.12 15.48 4.33
N GLU A 51 11.82 15.36 5.64
CA GLU A 51 11.16 16.39 6.45
C GLU A 51 9.84 16.89 5.81
N VAL A 52 9.19 16.05 5.00
CA VAL A 52 7.93 16.37 4.33
C VAL A 52 6.78 16.14 5.31
N TRP A 53 6.57 17.14 6.16
CA TRP A 53 5.47 17.16 7.13
C TRP A 53 4.53 18.33 6.90
N ILE A 54 3.31 18.19 7.41
CA ILE A 54 2.38 19.31 7.49
C ILE A 54 2.73 20.07 8.75
N GLU A 55 3.14 21.33 8.57
CA GLU A 55 3.56 22.19 9.67
C GLU A 55 2.44 22.34 10.72
N PRO A 56 2.74 22.32 12.03
CA PRO A 56 1.74 22.40 13.09
C PRO A 56 0.81 23.61 12.97
N GLU A 57 1.33 24.73 12.46
CA GLU A 57 0.62 25.99 12.26
C GLU A 57 -0.50 25.86 11.22
N VAL A 58 -0.40 24.90 10.28
CA VAL A 58 -1.48 24.59 9.32
C VAL A 58 -2.75 24.12 10.03
N PHE A 59 -2.61 23.51 11.21
CA PHE A 59 -3.72 23.02 12.01
C PHE A 59 -4.22 24.03 13.04
N GLU A 60 -3.64 25.23 13.10
CA GLU A 60 -4.07 26.28 14.01
C GLU A 60 -5.52 26.71 13.71
N GLY A 61 -6.33 26.87 14.75
CA GLY A 61 -7.72 27.31 14.63
C GLY A 61 -8.69 26.31 13.98
N LEU A 62 -8.24 25.13 13.55
CA LEU A 62 -9.14 24.07 13.05
C LEU A 62 -9.94 23.40 14.17
N ARG A 63 -9.43 23.46 15.40
CA ARG A 63 -10.11 22.90 16.57
C ARG A 63 -11.17 23.87 17.08
N ASP A 64 -12.31 23.30 17.47
CA ASP A 64 -13.34 24.04 18.19
C ASP A 64 -12.78 24.53 19.53
N SER A 65 -12.81 25.84 19.75
CA SER A 65 -12.33 26.48 20.97
C SER A 65 -13.38 26.50 22.09
N LEU A 66 -14.57 25.93 21.85
CA LEU A 66 -15.62 25.89 22.86
C LEU A 66 -15.25 24.92 24.01
N PRO A 67 -15.53 25.33 25.26
CA PRO A 67 -15.21 24.54 26.45
C PRO A 67 -15.96 23.20 26.46
N GLY A 68 -15.31 22.17 27.00
CA GLY A 68 -15.89 20.82 27.09
C GLY A 68 -15.57 19.89 25.91
N ARG A 69 -14.75 20.37 24.95
CA ARG A 69 -14.11 19.57 23.90
C ARG A 69 -12.59 19.43 24.11
N ASP A 70 -12.12 19.79 25.31
CA ASP A 70 -10.72 19.67 25.70
C ASP A 70 -10.29 18.20 25.73
N VAL A 71 -9.17 17.88 25.09
CA VAL A 71 -8.54 16.56 25.19
C VAL A 71 -7.50 16.63 26.30
N ILE A 72 -7.65 15.79 27.33
CA ILE A 72 -6.59 15.60 28.32
C ILE A 72 -5.46 14.84 27.61
N LEU A 73 -4.31 15.50 27.44
CA LEU A 73 -3.10 14.94 26.88
C LEU A 73 -2.32 14.14 27.94
#